data_AF-A0A4S3J8C0-F1
#
_entry.id   AF-A0A4S3J8C0-F1
#
_cell.length_a   1.000
_cell.length_b   1.000
_cell.length_c   1.000
_cell.angle_alpha   90.00
_cell.angle_beta   90.00
_cell.angle_gamma   90.00
#
_symmetry.space_group_name_H-M   'P 1'
#
loop_
_entity.id
_entity.type
_entity.pdbx_description
1 polymer ?
#
loop_
_entity_poly.entity_id
_entity_poly.type
_entity_poly.pdbx_seq_one_letter_code
_entity_poly.pdbx_strand_id
1 'polypeptide(L)'
;MPNSLTYEEGATMSAVYCTAIHCLLDVGGLRKGRSVLVHSASGGVGIAVLYIAHMVGAEIYATVGSEEKVQFLMSTFNIPRHRIFNSRTSEFLPRVMEETNGVGVDVVLNSLSGELLHASWKCTAEFGTFVEIGRRDFVGQGLLGMQLFEPNRSFVGFDLLLFSNKRPEKIERYVTAGAAPLKAVKD
;
A
#
# COMPACT_ATOMS: atom_id res chain seq x y z
N MET A 1 -13.87 -20.55 9.11
CA MET A 1 -13.53 -19.25 9.73
C MET A 1 -13.32 -19.45 11.22
N PRO A 2 -12.48 -18.64 11.89
CA PRO A 2 -12.38 -18.64 13.36
C PRO A 2 -13.75 -18.39 14.00
N ASN A 3 -14.05 -19.07 15.11
CA ASN A 3 -15.33 -18.91 15.83
C ASN A 3 -15.50 -17.51 16.44
N SER A 4 -14.43 -16.71 16.51
CA SER A 4 -14.44 -15.35 17.03
C SER A 4 -14.88 -14.29 16.01
N LEU A 5 -15.08 -14.68 14.74
CA LEU A 5 -15.51 -13.77 13.68
C LEU A 5 -16.94 -14.09 13.26
N THR A 6 -17.75 -13.05 13.15
CA THR A 6 -19.05 -13.12 12.51
C THR A 6 -18.89 -13.33 10.99
N TYR A 7 -19.96 -13.81 10.34
CA TYR A 7 -19.96 -13.92 8.88
C TYR A 7 -19.78 -12.57 8.19
N GLU A 8 -20.34 -11.51 8.76
CA GLU A 8 -20.24 -10.14 8.26
C GLU A 8 -18.79 -9.65 8.29
N GLU A 9 -18.10 -9.82 9.42
CA GLU A 9 -16.68 -9.47 9.54
C GLU A 9 -15.84 -10.29 8.57
N GLY A 10 -16.05 -11.60 8.52
CA GLY A 10 -15.32 -12.50 7.65
C GLY A 10 -15.45 -12.17 6.15
N ALA A 11 -16.64 -11.78 5.71
CA ALA A 11 -16.91 -11.42 4.32
C ALA A 11 -16.08 -10.20 3.85
N THR A 12 -15.66 -9.33 4.76
CA THR A 12 -14.86 -8.14 4.42
C THR A 12 -13.37 -8.42 4.23
N MET A 13 -12.86 -9.56 4.71
CA MET A 13 -11.42 -9.77 4.87
C MET A 13 -10.72 -10.25 3.58
N SER A 14 -11.32 -11.20 2.86
CA SER A 14 -10.62 -11.96 1.81
C SER A 14 -10.01 -11.07 0.73
N ALA A 15 -10.79 -10.18 0.14
CA ALA A 15 -10.32 -9.35 -0.97
C ALA A 15 -9.23 -8.35 -0.53
N VAL A 16 -9.45 -7.67 0.60
CA VAL A 16 -8.53 -6.62 1.07
C VAL A 16 -7.20 -7.20 1.55
N TYR A 17 -7.22 -8.32 2.28
CA TYR A 17 -5.98 -8.95 2.76
C TYR A 17 -5.23 -9.67 1.64
N CYS A 18 -5.91 -10.33 0.69
CA CYS A 18 -5.21 -10.90 -0.47
C CYS A 18 -4.49 -9.82 -1.28
N THR A 19 -5.15 -8.68 -1.51
CA THR A 19 -4.54 -7.53 -2.19
C THR A 19 -3.34 -7.02 -1.39
N ALA A 20 -3.51 -6.77 -0.09
CA ALA A 20 -2.47 -6.21 0.75
C ALA A 20 -1.24 -7.11 0.86
N ILE A 21 -1.43 -8.41 1.09
CA ILE A 21 -0.34 -9.39 1.20
C ILE A 21 0.45 -9.46 -0.11
N HIS A 22 -0.26 -9.63 -1.24
CA HIS A 22 0.40 -9.77 -2.53
C HIS A 22 1.15 -8.49 -2.91
N CYS A 23 0.49 -7.34 -2.81
CA CYS A 23 1.07 -6.06 -3.20
C CYS A 23 2.27 -5.66 -2.34
N LEU A 24 2.22 -5.87 -1.02
CA LEU A 24 3.31 -5.46 -0.14
C LEU A 24 4.46 -6.48 -0.12
N LEU A 25 4.15 -7.77 0.07
CA LEU A 25 5.18 -8.75 0.43
C LEU A 25 5.81 -9.41 -0.79
N ASP A 26 5.00 -9.75 -1.79
CA ASP A 26 5.45 -10.47 -2.99
C ASP A 26 5.86 -9.51 -4.11
N VAL A 27 5.10 -8.44 -4.33
CA VAL A 27 5.39 -7.44 -5.38
C VAL A 27 6.29 -6.34 -4.86
N GLY A 28 5.89 -5.67 -3.77
CA GLY A 28 6.63 -4.52 -3.22
C GLY A 28 7.93 -4.89 -2.50
N GLY A 29 8.08 -6.16 -2.09
CA GLY A 29 9.25 -6.60 -1.32
C GLY A 29 9.39 -5.85 0.00
N LEU A 30 8.27 -5.51 0.65
CA LEU A 30 8.27 -4.83 1.95
C LEU A 30 8.86 -5.78 3.01
N ARG A 31 9.86 -5.29 3.74
CA ARG A 31 10.57 -6.00 4.80
C ARG A 31 10.81 -5.06 5.97
N LYS A 32 11.23 -5.61 7.11
CA LYS A 32 11.55 -4.83 8.31
C LYS A 32 12.53 -3.69 7.96
N GLY A 33 12.27 -2.49 8.47
CA GLY A 33 13.11 -1.31 8.23
C GLY A 33 12.93 -0.62 6.87
N ARG A 34 12.18 -1.22 5.94
CA ARG A 34 11.77 -0.53 4.70
C ARG A 34 10.54 0.35 4.94
N SER A 35 10.37 1.37 4.11
CA SER A 35 9.29 2.35 4.21
C SER A 35 8.14 2.09 3.24
N VAL A 36 6.92 2.46 3.63
CA VAL A 36 5.74 2.35 2.76
C VAL A 36 4.88 3.60 2.82
N LEU A 37 4.47 4.13 1.66
CA LEU A 37 3.44 5.15 1.54
C LEU A 37 2.11 4.49 1.15
N VAL A 38 1.12 4.60 2.02
CA VAL A 38 -0.21 4.03 1.85
C VAL A 38 -1.23 5.13 1.56
N HIS A 39 -1.75 5.18 0.35
CA HIS A 39 -2.80 6.13 0.01
C HIS A 39 -4.18 5.65 0.46
N SER A 40 -5.04 6.61 0.83
CA SER A 40 -6.40 6.32 1.34
C SER A 40 -6.39 5.32 2.51
N ALA A 41 -5.44 5.49 3.43
CA ALA A 41 -5.05 4.47 4.41
C ALA A 41 -6.18 4.07 5.38
N SER A 42 -7.20 4.90 5.57
CA SER A 42 -8.39 4.56 6.37
C SER A 42 -9.45 3.76 5.59
N GLY A 43 -9.17 3.34 4.35
CA GLY A 43 -10.05 2.49 3.55
C GLY A 43 -9.81 1.00 3.81
N GLY A 44 -10.63 0.11 3.23
CA GLY A 44 -10.54 -1.34 3.49
C GLY A 44 -9.17 -1.96 3.18
N VAL A 45 -8.63 -1.71 1.99
CA VAL A 45 -7.27 -2.17 1.63
C VAL A 45 -6.21 -1.45 2.46
N GLY A 46 -6.37 -0.14 2.68
CA GLY A 46 -5.44 0.67 3.48
C GLY A 46 -5.27 0.12 4.90
N ILE A 47 -6.37 -0.20 5.57
CA ILE A 47 -6.36 -0.77 6.93
C ILE A 47 -5.65 -2.13 6.96
N ALA A 48 -5.94 -3.02 6.00
CA ALA A 48 -5.26 -4.31 5.89
C ALA A 48 -3.74 -4.15 5.68
N VAL A 49 -3.36 -3.18 4.85
CA VAL A 49 -1.96 -2.83 4.57
C VAL A 49 -1.25 -2.31 5.81
N LEU A 50 -1.90 -1.44 6.59
CA LEU A 50 -1.34 -0.92 7.83
C LEU A 50 -1.06 -2.03 8.84
N TYR A 51 -2.01 -2.96 9.03
CA TYR A 51 -1.79 -4.13 9.89
C TYR A 51 -0.57 -4.94 9.45
N ILE A 52 -0.47 -5.26 8.16
CA ILE A 52 0.67 -6.03 7.63
C ILE A 52 1.98 -5.27 7.79
N ALA A 53 2.01 -3.98 7.46
CA ALA A 53 3.20 -3.14 7.59
C ALA A 53 3.70 -3.07 9.04
N HIS A 54 2.80 -2.96 10.02
CA HIS A 54 3.16 -3.05 11.44
C HIS A 54 3.73 -4.41 11.81
N MET A 55 3.10 -5.50 11.36
CA MET A 55 3.57 -6.86 11.65
C MET A 55 4.97 -7.14 11.09
N VAL A 56 5.28 -6.56 9.94
CA VAL A 56 6.60 -6.62 9.28
C VAL A 56 7.64 -5.72 9.99
N GLY A 57 7.19 -4.65 10.66
CA GLY A 57 8.08 -3.64 11.22
C GLY A 57 8.61 -2.68 10.16
N ALA A 58 7.75 -2.31 9.20
CA ALA A 58 8.02 -1.29 8.20
C ALA A 58 7.77 0.12 8.74
N GLU A 59 8.41 1.12 8.15
CA GLU A 59 8.10 2.52 8.43
C GLU A 59 6.90 2.98 7.61
N ILE A 60 5.87 3.50 8.27
CA ILE A 60 4.59 3.82 7.62
C ILE A 60 4.43 5.31 7.41
N TYR A 61 4.11 5.67 6.17
CA TYR A 61 3.60 6.96 5.72
C TYR A 61 2.20 6.75 5.15
N ALA A 62 1.29 7.69 5.38
CA ALA A 62 -0.11 7.49 5.02
C ALA A 62 -0.76 8.77 4.50
N THR A 63 -1.79 8.62 3.66
CA THR A 63 -2.69 9.73 3.33
C THR A 63 -4.13 9.44 3.67
N VAL A 64 -4.84 10.46 4.16
CA VAL A 64 -6.27 10.39 4.50
C VAL A 64 -6.99 11.68 4.13
N GLY A 65 -8.33 11.63 4.09
CA GLY A 65 -9.16 12.74 3.66
C GLY A 65 -9.77 13.61 4.77
N SER A 66 -9.57 13.32 6.05
CA SER A 66 -10.15 14.14 7.12
C SER A 66 -9.34 14.04 8.40
N GLU A 67 -9.47 15.04 9.27
CA GLU A 67 -8.79 15.05 10.57
C GLU A 67 -9.27 13.91 11.48
N GLU A 68 -10.55 13.55 11.41
CA GLU A 68 -11.07 12.35 12.10
C GLU A 68 -10.29 11.08 11.70
N LYS A 69 -10.00 10.92 10.41
CA LYS A 69 -9.20 9.79 9.90
C LYS A 69 -7.74 9.89 10.31
N VAL A 70 -7.20 11.10 10.45
CA VAL A 70 -5.85 11.31 11.02
C VAL A 70 -5.83 10.80 12.46
N GLN A 71 -6.78 11.21 13.28
CA GLN A 71 -6.88 10.78 14.69
C GLN A 71 -7.04 9.26 14.79
N PHE A 72 -7.86 8.65 13.94
CA PHE A 72 -7.99 7.20 13.85
C PHE A 72 -6.65 6.50 13.57
N LEU A 73 -5.87 7.00 12.61
CA LEU A 73 -4.56 6.42 12.30
C LEU A 73 -3.56 6.59 13.45
N MET A 74 -3.57 7.73 14.12
CA MET A 74 -2.70 7.98 15.27
C MET A 74 -3.07 7.08 16.46
N SER A 75 -4.35 6.94 16.79
CA SER A 75 -4.78 6.19 17.97
C SER A 75 -4.74 4.67 17.76
N THR A 76 -5.03 4.20 16.55
CA THR A 76 -5.17 2.75 16.27
C THR A 76 -3.85 2.13 15.82
N PHE A 77 -3.10 2.86 15.01
CA PHE A 77 -1.87 2.36 14.38
C PHE A 77 -0.61 3.05 14.92
N ASN A 78 -0.75 4.01 15.85
CA ASN A 78 0.39 4.71 16.43
C ASN A 78 1.32 5.35 15.37
N ILE A 79 0.73 5.75 14.24
CA ILE A 79 1.46 6.46 13.17
C ILE A 79 1.61 7.91 13.61
N PRO A 80 2.83 8.46 13.66
CA PRO A 80 3.02 9.83 14.11
C PRO A 80 2.41 10.82 13.13
N ARG A 81 1.86 11.93 13.66
CA ARG A 81 1.14 12.94 12.88
C ARG A 81 1.92 13.47 11.67
N HIS A 82 3.24 13.61 11.79
CA HIS A 82 4.11 14.12 10.73
C HIS A 82 4.20 13.17 9.52
N ARG A 83 3.87 11.87 9.68
CA ARG A 83 3.80 10.87 8.59
C ARG A 83 2.40 10.69 8.00
N ILE A 84 1.43 11.53 8.40
CA ILE A 84 0.05 11.47 7.90
C ILE A 84 -0.27 12.74 7.11
N PHE A 85 -0.60 12.56 5.83
CA PHE A 85 -0.81 13.65 4.88
C PHE A 85 -2.22 13.67 4.28
N ASN A 86 -2.55 14.74 3.55
CA ASN A 86 -3.85 14.88 2.90
C ASN A 86 -3.89 14.06 1.61
N SER A 87 -4.93 13.26 1.40
CA SER A 87 -5.12 12.43 0.20
C SER A 87 -5.79 13.16 -0.97
N ARG A 88 -6.21 14.42 -0.82
CA ARG A 88 -6.94 15.20 -1.82
C ARG A 88 -6.09 16.20 -2.59
N THR A 89 -4.87 16.45 -2.12
CA THR A 89 -3.93 17.42 -2.71
C THR A 89 -2.58 16.74 -2.91
N SER A 90 -1.75 17.25 -3.82
CA SER A 90 -0.38 16.74 -4.05
C SER A 90 0.62 17.23 -3.00
N GLU A 91 0.17 17.97 -1.98
CA GLU A 91 1.00 18.49 -0.88
C GLU A 91 1.60 17.39 0.01
N PHE A 92 1.17 16.14 -0.15
CA PHE A 92 1.87 15.01 0.48
C PHE A 92 3.25 14.80 -0.12
N LEU A 93 3.49 15.10 -1.41
CA LEU A 93 4.79 14.88 -2.05
C LEU A 93 5.92 15.63 -1.34
N PRO A 94 5.91 16.97 -1.24
CA PRO A 94 6.99 17.69 -0.57
C PRO A 94 7.19 17.25 0.88
N ARG A 95 6.11 16.91 1.59
CA ARG A 95 6.17 16.45 2.98
C ARG A 95 6.72 15.03 3.13
N VAL A 96 6.38 14.12 2.23
CA VAL A 96 7.00 12.78 2.17
C VAL A 96 8.50 12.92 1.92
N MET A 97 8.89 13.78 0.99
CA MET A 97 10.31 14.02 0.71
C MET A 97 11.03 14.63 1.93
N GLU A 98 10.41 15.58 2.63
CA GLU A 98 10.96 16.15 3.86
C GLU A 98 11.16 15.09 4.95
N GLU A 99 10.12 14.32 5.27
CA GLU A 99 10.17 13.30 6.32
C GLU A 99 11.09 12.11 5.99
N THR A 100 11.43 11.92 4.71
CA THR A 100 12.35 10.90 4.23
C THR A 100 13.73 11.46 3.86
N ASN A 101 14.05 12.70 4.26
CA ASN A 101 15.33 13.36 3.96
C ASN A 101 15.71 13.37 2.47
N GLY A 102 14.71 13.53 1.61
CA GLY A 102 14.85 13.56 0.15
C GLY A 102 14.95 12.18 -0.52
N VAL A 103 14.91 11.08 0.23
CA VAL A 103 15.07 9.72 -0.31
C VAL A 103 13.79 9.22 -0.98
N GLY A 104 12.62 9.56 -0.44
CA GLY A 104 11.35 8.93 -0.80
C GLY A 104 11.09 7.63 -0.02
N VAL A 105 10.12 6.84 -0.47
CA VAL A 105 9.71 5.58 0.18
C VAL A 105 10.00 4.35 -0.68
N ASP A 106 10.31 3.23 -0.03
CA ASP A 106 10.64 1.97 -0.69
C ASP A 106 9.46 1.37 -1.45
N VAL A 107 8.27 1.45 -0.87
CA VAL A 107 7.04 0.91 -1.47
C VAL A 107 5.96 1.99 -1.46
N VAL A 108 5.35 2.26 -2.61
CA VAL A 108 4.14 3.08 -2.68
C VAL A 108 2.98 2.18 -3.03
N LEU A 109 1.95 2.13 -2.17
CA LEU A 109 0.67 1.52 -2.52
C LEU A 109 -0.33 2.61 -2.91
N ASN A 110 -0.56 2.75 -4.21
CA ASN A 110 -1.38 3.84 -4.74
C ASN A 110 -2.78 3.40 -5.14
N SER A 111 -3.73 4.27 -4.83
CA SER A 111 -5.12 4.22 -5.30
C SER A 111 -5.63 5.58 -5.78
N LEU A 112 -4.75 6.58 -5.87
CA LEU A 112 -5.06 7.93 -6.36
C LEU A 112 -4.84 7.99 -7.87
N SER A 113 -5.27 9.07 -8.51
CA SER A 113 -5.28 9.17 -9.98
C SER A 113 -4.81 10.52 -10.50
N GLY A 114 -4.46 10.60 -11.78
CA GLY A 114 -4.00 11.81 -12.45
C GLY A 114 -2.79 12.43 -11.76
N GLU A 115 -2.83 13.75 -11.53
CA GLU A 115 -1.73 14.49 -10.87
C GLU A 115 -1.32 13.91 -9.51
N LEU A 116 -2.27 13.31 -8.78
CA LEU A 116 -1.94 12.68 -7.49
C LEU A 116 -1.15 11.38 -7.71
N LEU A 117 -1.48 10.57 -8.72
CA LEU A 117 -0.68 9.40 -9.09
C LEU A 117 0.75 9.81 -9.46
N HIS A 118 0.89 10.87 -10.26
CA HIS A 118 2.20 11.39 -10.65
C HIS A 118 3.00 11.92 -9.45
N ALA A 119 2.33 12.59 -8.50
CA ALA A 119 2.96 13.02 -7.26
C ALA A 119 3.41 11.81 -6.42
N SER A 120 2.57 10.78 -6.30
CA SER A 120 2.90 9.52 -5.62
C SER A 120 4.07 8.80 -6.29
N TRP A 121 4.15 8.80 -7.62
CA TRP A 121 5.24 8.14 -8.35
C TRP A 121 6.59 8.81 -8.04
N LYS A 122 6.60 10.13 -7.90
CA LYS A 122 7.78 10.91 -7.46
C LYS A 122 8.18 10.66 -6.01
N CYS A 123 7.27 10.20 -5.15
CA CYS A 123 7.60 9.80 -3.77
C CYS A 123 8.39 8.47 -3.71
N THR A 124 8.46 7.70 -4.79
CA THR A 124 9.13 6.39 -4.77
C THR A 124 10.64 6.59 -4.70
N ALA A 125 11.30 5.89 -3.78
CA ALA A 125 12.75 5.93 -3.64
C ALA A 125 13.47 5.29 -4.84
N GLU A 126 14.76 5.51 -4.96
CA GLU A 126 15.64 4.72 -5.82
C GLU A 126 15.52 3.22 -5.45
N PHE A 127 15.48 2.34 -6.45
CA PHE A 127 15.16 0.90 -6.29
C PHE A 127 13.80 0.59 -5.66
N GLY A 128 12.94 1.60 -5.46
CA GLY A 128 11.62 1.45 -4.89
C GLY A 128 10.60 0.84 -5.87
N THR A 129 9.51 0.33 -5.33
CA THR A 129 8.40 -0.26 -6.09
C THR A 129 7.10 0.49 -5.85
N PHE A 130 6.51 0.98 -6.93
CA PHE A 130 5.17 1.56 -6.92
C PHE A 130 4.16 0.51 -7.37
N VAL A 131 3.16 0.27 -6.52
CA VAL A 131 2.10 -0.70 -6.76
C VAL A 131 0.78 0.05 -6.91
N GLU A 132 0.29 0.10 -8.15
CA GLU A 132 -0.97 0.73 -8.53
C GLU A 132 -2.12 -0.28 -8.40
N ILE A 133 -3.07 -0.01 -7.52
CA ILE A 133 -4.30 -0.81 -7.38
C ILE A 133 -5.54 -0.06 -7.91
N GLY A 134 -5.40 1.21 -8.28
CA GLY A 134 -6.42 1.99 -8.97
C GLY A 134 -6.49 1.63 -10.46
N ARG A 135 -7.67 1.87 -11.06
CA ARG A 135 -7.96 1.53 -12.46
C ARG A 135 -8.14 2.74 -13.37
N ARG A 136 -8.32 3.94 -12.81
CA ARG A 136 -8.74 5.13 -13.57
C ARG A 136 -7.72 5.50 -14.64
N ASP A 137 -6.45 5.62 -14.29
CA ASP A 137 -5.39 5.98 -15.23
C ASP A 137 -5.09 4.86 -16.22
N PHE A 138 -5.23 3.59 -15.85
CA PHE A 138 -5.11 2.48 -16.80
C PHE A 138 -6.20 2.51 -17.87
N VAL A 139 -7.46 2.76 -17.47
CA VAL A 139 -8.57 2.90 -18.41
C VAL A 139 -8.42 4.18 -19.25
N GLY A 140 -7.92 5.25 -18.64
CA GLY A 140 -7.66 6.53 -19.29
C GLY A 140 -6.37 6.60 -20.11
N GLN A 141 -5.62 5.50 -20.24
CA GLN A 141 -4.34 5.46 -20.97
C GLN A 141 -3.33 6.50 -20.47
N GLY A 142 -3.23 6.66 -19.15
CA GLY A 142 -2.25 7.54 -18.51
C GLY A 142 -0.82 7.22 -18.94
N LEU A 143 0.00 8.27 -19.07
CA LEU A 143 1.40 8.16 -19.48
C LEU A 143 2.31 8.27 -18.26
N LEU A 144 3.45 7.57 -18.26
CA LEU A 144 4.47 7.71 -17.23
C LEU A 144 5.75 8.31 -17.82
N GLY A 145 6.38 9.23 -17.09
CA GLY A 145 7.66 9.80 -17.48
C GLY A 145 8.80 8.80 -17.29
N MET A 146 9.48 8.45 -18.38
CA MET A 146 10.56 7.43 -18.38
C MET A 146 11.75 7.79 -17.47
N GLN A 147 12.01 9.08 -17.27
CA GLN A 147 13.06 9.57 -16.37
C GLN A 147 12.94 9.02 -14.94
N LEU A 148 11.73 8.71 -14.47
CA LEU A 148 11.55 8.20 -13.10
C LEU A 148 11.98 6.74 -12.95
N PHE A 149 12.19 6.02 -14.05
CA PHE A 149 12.71 4.65 -14.05
C PHE A 149 14.24 4.59 -14.03
N GLU A 150 14.94 5.67 -14.39
CA GLU A 150 16.41 5.76 -14.39
C GLU A 150 17.06 5.31 -13.05
N PRO A 151 16.54 5.71 -11.86
CA PRO A 151 17.02 5.20 -10.57
C PRO A 151 16.47 3.78 -10.23
N ASN A 152 16.35 2.91 -11.23
CA ASN A 152 15.91 1.51 -11.10
C ASN A 152 14.59 1.30 -10.35
N ARG A 153 13.63 2.22 -10.52
CA ARG A 153 12.29 2.07 -9.93
C ARG A 153 11.46 1.06 -10.69
N SER A 154 10.60 0.34 -9.98
CA SER A 154 9.60 -0.54 -10.55
C SER A 154 8.20 0.06 -10.44
N PHE A 155 7.40 -0.05 -11.51
CA PHE A 155 5.99 0.31 -11.51
C PHE A 155 5.16 -0.93 -11.84
N VAL A 156 4.24 -1.31 -10.96
CA VAL A 156 3.45 -2.53 -11.09
C VAL A 156 1.97 -2.19 -10.97
N GLY A 157 1.20 -2.50 -12.01
CA GLY A 157 -0.25 -2.49 -11.95
C GLY A 157 -0.79 -3.81 -11.41
N PHE A 158 -1.69 -3.76 -10.44
CA PHE A 158 -2.30 -4.94 -9.84
C PHE A 158 -3.83 -4.87 -9.88
N ASP A 159 -4.43 -5.96 -10.33
CA ASP A 159 -5.88 -6.17 -10.34
C ASP A 159 -6.19 -7.52 -9.70
N LEU A 160 -6.81 -7.48 -8.52
CA LEU A 160 -7.14 -8.70 -7.77
C LEU A 160 -8.08 -9.63 -8.55
N LEU A 161 -9.09 -9.10 -9.26
CA LEU A 161 -10.07 -9.91 -9.96
C LEU A 161 -9.45 -10.62 -11.16
N LEU A 162 -8.62 -9.91 -11.93
CA LEU A 162 -7.87 -10.52 -13.02
C LEU A 162 -6.91 -11.58 -12.47
N PHE A 163 -6.21 -11.26 -11.37
CA PHE A 163 -5.27 -12.16 -10.73
C PHE A 163 -5.94 -13.42 -10.19
N SER A 164 -7.07 -13.31 -9.48
CA SER A 164 -7.81 -14.46 -8.95
C SER A 164 -8.41 -15.33 -10.04
N ASN A 165 -8.90 -14.72 -11.12
CA ASN A 165 -9.53 -15.47 -12.22
C ASN A 165 -8.51 -16.17 -13.13
N LYS A 166 -7.31 -15.60 -13.31
CA LYS A 166 -6.29 -16.14 -14.21
C LYS A 166 -5.17 -16.90 -13.51
N ARG A 167 -5.01 -16.72 -12.20
CA ARG A 167 -3.98 -17.35 -11.35
C ARG A 167 -4.57 -17.78 -10.00
N PRO A 168 -5.64 -18.59 -9.97
CA PRO A 168 -6.30 -18.99 -8.71
C PRO A 168 -5.35 -19.68 -7.73
N GLU A 169 -4.38 -20.45 -8.23
CA GLU A 169 -3.38 -21.16 -7.43
C GLU A 169 -2.51 -20.22 -6.58
N LYS A 170 -2.32 -18.97 -7.03
CA LYS A 170 -1.57 -17.97 -6.28
C LYS A 170 -2.39 -17.35 -5.15
N ILE A 171 -3.71 -17.26 -5.31
CA ILE A 171 -4.62 -16.75 -4.27
C ILE A 171 -4.84 -17.79 -3.17
N GLU A 172 -4.93 -19.07 -3.53
CA GLU A 172 -5.08 -20.16 -2.56
C GLU A 172 -3.97 -20.15 -1.50
N ARG A 173 -2.75 -19.74 -1.86
CA ARG A 173 -1.66 -19.55 -0.89
C ARG A 173 -2.03 -18.57 0.23
N TYR A 174 -2.78 -17.51 -0.04
CA TYR A 174 -3.15 -16.52 0.97
C TYR A 174 -4.39 -16.93 1.77
N VAL A 175 -5.33 -17.62 1.13
CA VAL A 175 -6.59 -18.07 1.75
C VAL A 175 -6.36 -19.28 2.65
N THR A 176 -5.59 -20.26 2.19
CA THR A 176 -5.39 -21.55 2.88
C THR A 176 -4.33 -21.46 3.97
N ALA A 177 -3.32 -20.59 3.81
CA ALA A 177 -2.20 -20.52 4.72
C ALA A 177 -2.44 -19.70 6.01
N GLY A 178 -3.65 -19.20 6.27
CA GLY A 178 -4.04 -18.55 7.54
C GLY A 178 -2.89 -17.91 8.33
N ALA A 179 -2.48 -16.70 7.96
CA ALA A 179 -1.39 -15.93 8.60
C ALA A 179 0.03 -16.55 8.60
N ALA A 180 0.26 -17.76 8.07
CA ALA A 180 1.60 -18.36 7.97
C ALA A 180 2.61 -17.59 7.08
N PRO A 181 2.23 -16.86 6.00
CA PRO A 181 3.19 -16.10 5.20
C PRO A 181 3.94 -15.02 6.00
N LEU A 182 3.40 -14.59 7.14
CA LEU A 182 3.97 -13.53 7.98
C LEU A 182 5.13 -14.03 8.87
N LYS A 183 5.31 -15.34 9.05
CA LYS A 183 6.45 -15.90 9.80
C LYS A 183 7.76 -15.84 9.02
N ALA A 184 7.71 -16.02 7.69
CA ALA A 184 8.90 -16.09 6.84
C ALA A 184 9.48 -14.72 6.44
N VAL A 185 8.84 -13.62 6.85
CA VAL A 185 9.28 -12.23 6.56
C VAL A 185 10.05 -11.61 7.73
N LYS A 186 10.10 -12.30 8.88
CA LYS A 186 10.81 -11.83 10.09
C LYS A 186 12.29 -12.22 10.14
N ASP A 187 12.73 -13.09 9.24
CA ASP A 187 14.12 -13.53 9.09
C ASP A 187 14.78 -12.83 7.88
#